data_AF-A0A8H6X7W7-F1
#
_entry.id   AF-A0A8H6X7W7-F1
#
_cell.length_a   1.000
_cell.length_b   1.000
_cell.length_c   1.000
_cell.angle_alpha   90.00
_cell.angle_beta   90.00
_cell.angle_gamma   90.00
#
_symmetry.space_group_name_H-M   'P 1'
#
loop_
_entity.id
_entity.type
_entity.pdbx_description
1 polymer ?
#
loop_
_entity_poly.entity_id
_entity_poly.type
_entity_poly.pdbx_seq_one_letter_code
_entity_poly.pdbx_strand_id
1 'polypeptide(L)'
;MEVTPVPITLFDVNSELDTSFSPKVWPIRLLLNYKQIPYKTTWVNFPDIGTVLAATGAPPTRRTGSKYTVPAILDGDKAISDSRTIAEYIESICPTRPVPVHGTMHEQAIEANVASPLVPLIVPFIVNHLDARDSAYYVQSRRERWGKELHEICPLSQREEMVRALEDGFSKLSDFAGEASLEGWIFGKDGPAYEDFEVVGWFLCLKSRTFMRFLSGNIRFAVADEASSALDPKGEHQIFQRLRESGGGKTMIFVTHRFGHLTKHADLIMWFVFSCMKDGQAIETGTHKEFMARGGEYSELYNVQAQAFADVAL
;
A
#
# COMPACT_ATOMS: atom_id res chain seq x y z
N MET A 1 -12.49 -37.61 -9.13
CA MET A 1 -12.72 -36.20 -9.46
C MET A 1 -12.23 -35.40 -8.28
N GLU A 2 -11.08 -34.72 -8.41
CA GLU A 2 -10.68 -33.74 -7.39
C GLU A 2 -11.70 -32.61 -7.41
N VAL A 3 -12.49 -32.51 -6.34
CA VAL A 3 -13.37 -31.37 -6.13
C VAL A 3 -12.46 -30.18 -5.90
N THR A 4 -12.31 -29.32 -6.91
CA THR A 4 -11.56 -28.07 -6.74
C THR A 4 -12.28 -27.28 -5.65
N PRO A 5 -11.60 -26.93 -4.54
CA PRO A 5 -12.25 -26.19 -3.46
C PRO A 5 -12.85 -24.90 -4.00
N VAL A 6 -14.11 -24.63 -3.65
CA VAL A 6 -14.73 -23.35 -4.00
C VAL A 6 -13.90 -22.25 -3.33
N PRO A 7 -13.37 -21.28 -4.09
CA PRO A 7 -12.50 -20.26 -3.51
C PRO A 7 -13.30 -19.38 -2.56
N ILE A 8 -12.67 -18.98 -1.45
CA ILE A 8 -13.24 -18.01 -0.50
C ILE A 8 -13.63 -16.75 -1.26
N THR A 9 -14.80 -16.20 -0.98
CA THR A 9 -15.20 -14.89 -1.51
C THR A 9 -14.84 -13.82 -0.48
N LEU A 10 -13.93 -12.92 -0.82
CA LEU A 10 -13.57 -11.75 -0.01
C LEU A 10 -14.34 -10.53 -0.50
N PHE A 11 -15.13 -9.92 0.36
CA PHE A 11 -15.84 -8.67 0.08
C PHE A 11 -14.93 -7.48 0.37
N ASP A 12 -14.73 -6.65 -0.65
CA ASP A 12 -13.89 -5.44 -0.61
C ASP A 12 -14.66 -4.26 -1.18
N VAL A 13 -14.21 -3.05 -0.89
CA VAL A 13 -14.88 -1.83 -1.35
C VAL A 13 -14.44 -1.43 -2.75
N ASN A 14 -15.41 -1.13 -3.60
CA ASN A 14 -15.17 -0.71 -4.98
C ASN A 14 -14.56 0.70 -5.06
N SER A 15 -13.79 0.96 -6.11
CA SER A 15 -13.27 2.30 -6.45
C SER A 15 -12.89 2.36 -7.93
N GLU A 16 -12.49 3.54 -8.39
CA GLU A 16 -11.88 3.72 -9.72
C GLU A 16 -10.46 3.15 -9.81
N LEU A 17 -9.95 2.52 -8.74
CA LEU A 17 -8.63 1.88 -8.72
C LEU A 17 -8.76 0.40 -9.05
N ASP A 18 -7.81 -0.12 -9.82
CA ASP A 18 -7.68 -1.56 -10.12
C ASP A 18 -7.13 -2.39 -8.93
N THR A 19 -7.26 -1.89 -7.70
CA THR A 19 -6.72 -2.55 -6.49
C THR A 19 -7.46 -2.14 -5.22
N SER A 20 -7.30 -2.95 -4.17
CA SER A 20 -7.80 -2.63 -2.83
C SER A 20 -7.09 -1.40 -2.26
N PHE A 21 -7.85 -0.55 -1.58
CA PHE A 21 -7.33 0.57 -0.80
C PHE A 21 -7.77 0.53 0.66
N SER A 22 -8.59 -0.46 1.06
CA SER A 22 -9.14 -0.49 2.42
C SER A 22 -8.09 -0.99 3.42
N PRO A 23 -7.74 -0.19 4.46
CA PRO A 23 -6.73 -0.59 5.44
C PRO A 23 -7.18 -1.77 6.30
N LYS A 24 -8.49 -2.05 6.36
CA LYS A 24 -9.05 -3.19 7.10
C LYS A 24 -9.25 -4.43 6.24
N VAL A 25 -9.28 -4.32 4.90
CA VAL A 25 -9.40 -5.48 4.00
C VAL A 25 -8.02 -6.02 3.60
N TRP A 26 -7.02 -5.14 3.44
CA TRP A 26 -5.64 -5.53 3.17
C TRP A 26 -5.09 -6.62 4.10
N PRO A 27 -5.30 -6.59 5.43
CA PRO A 27 -4.77 -7.61 6.33
C PRO A 27 -5.31 -9.01 6.01
N ILE A 28 -6.60 -9.13 5.68
CA ILE A 28 -7.20 -10.40 5.24
C ILE A 28 -6.64 -10.85 3.89
N ARG A 29 -6.46 -9.89 2.96
CA ARG A 29 -5.86 -10.17 1.65
C ARG A 29 -4.44 -10.70 1.79
N LEU A 30 -3.64 -10.10 2.66
CA LEU A 30 -2.27 -10.52 2.98
C LEU A 30 -2.27 -11.90 3.64
N LEU A 31 -3.18 -12.15 4.59
CA LEU A 31 -3.32 -13.44 5.27
C LEU A 31 -3.63 -14.57 4.29
N LEU A 32 -4.63 -14.39 3.42
CA LEU A 32 -5.00 -15.37 2.38
C LEU A 32 -3.83 -15.64 1.43
N ASN A 33 -3.13 -14.59 0.99
CA ASN A 33 -1.96 -14.71 0.11
C ASN A 33 -0.80 -15.43 0.80
N TYR A 34 -0.47 -15.07 2.04
CA TYR A 34 0.62 -15.66 2.81
C TYR A 34 0.39 -17.15 3.04
N LYS A 35 -0.86 -17.54 3.34
CA LYS A 35 -1.27 -18.94 3.48
C LYS A 35 -1.56 -19.65 2.16
N GLN A 36 -1.45 -18.97 1.02
CA GLN A 36 -1.71 -19.51 -0.32
C GLN A 36 -3.13 -20.08 -0.47
N ILE A 37 -4.12 -19.45 0.19
CA ILE A 37 -5.52 -19.83 0.10
C ILE A 37 -6.13 -19.14 -1.13
N PRO A 38 -6.70 -19.90 -2.09
CA PRO A 38 -7.34 -19.30 -3.25
C PRO A 38 -8.60 -18.55 -2.84
N TYR A 39 -8.74 -17.31 -3.31
CA TYR A 39 -9.92 -16.48 -3.05
C TYR A 39 -10.27 -15.64 -4.29
N LYS A 40 -11.53 -15.24 -4.38
CA LYS A 40 -12.02 -14.25 -5.33
C LYS A 40 -12.46 -13.00 -4.59
N THR A 41 -12.29 -11.83 -5.19
CA THR A 41 -12.78 -10.57 -4.62
C THR A 41 -14.14 -10.22 -5.21
N THR A 42 -15.12 -9.94 -4.36
CA THR A 42 -16.38 -9.30 -4.75
C THR A 42 -16.30 -7.83 -4.34
N TRP A 43 -16.30 -6.94 -5.32
CA TRP A 43 -16.26 -5.50 -5.12
C TRP A 43 -17.65 -4.97 -4.82
N VAL A 44 -17.77 -4.17 -3.76
CA VAL A 44 -19.03 -3.62 -3.28
C VAL A 44 -18.93 -2.10 -3.16
N ASN A 45 -19.85 -1.39 -3.78
CA ASN A 45 -19.99 0.06 -3.64
C ASN A 45 -20.37 0.44 -2.20
N PHE A 46 -19.87 1.57 -1.70
CA PHE A 46 -20.08 2.00 -0.31
C PHE A 46 -21.55 2.00 0.15
N PRO A 47 -22.53 2.51 -0.63
CA PRO A 47 -23.94 2.51 -0.23
C PRO A 47 -24.54 1.11 -0.11
N ASP A 48 -23.97 0.13 -0.82
CA ASP A 48 -24.54 -1.20 -0.98
C ASP A 48 -23.98 -2.22 0.01
N ILE A 49 -22.92 -1.87 0.75
CA ILE A 49 -22.26 -2.75 1.74
C ILE A 49 -23.30 -3.35 2.71
N GLY A 50 -24.22 -2.53 3.23
CA GLY A 50 -25.26 -2.99 4.15
C GLY A 50 -26.17 -4.05 3.55
N THR A 51 -26.67 -3.80 2.34
CA THR A 51 -27.61 -4.70 1.65
C THR A 51 -26.92 -5.99 1.21
N VAL A 52 -25.73 -5.88 0.62
CA VAL A 52 -24.98 -7.03 0.10
C VAL A 52 -24.55 -7.96 1.23
N LEU A 53 -23.96 -7.44 2.31
CA LEU A 53 -23.49 -8.28 3.42
C LEU A 53 -24.63 -8.85 4.27
N ALA A 54 -25.76 -8.12 4.39
CA ALA A 54 -26.95 -8.69 5.02
C ALA A 54 -27.50 -9.89 4.23
N ALA A 55 -27.48 -9.82 2.90
CA ALA A 55 -27.98 -10.89 2.03
C ALA A 55 -27.13 -12.17 2.09
N THR A 56 -25.84 -12.08 2.43
CA THR A 56 -24.99 -13.26 2.63
C THR A 56 -25.20 -13.93 4.00
N GLY A 57 -25.96 -13.30 4.91
CA GLY A 57 -26.10 -13.76 6.29
C GLY A 57 -24.89 -13.43 7.18
N ALA A 58 -23.99 -12.54 6.74
CA ALA A 58 -22.84 -12.14 7.55
C ALA A 58 -23.33 -11.32 8.76
N PRO A 59 -22.75 -11.48 9.96
CA PRO A 59 -23.18 -10.72 11.13
C PRO A 59 -22.83 -9.23 10.99
N PRO A 60 -23.63 -8.31 11.57
CA PRO A 60 -23.27 -6.90 11.64
C PRO A 60 -22.05 -6.70 12.55
N THR A 61 -21.15 -5.79 12.17
CA THR A 61 -19.92 -5.46 12.91
C THR A 61 -20.10 -4.31 13.89
N ARG A 62 -21.21 -3.55 13.79
CA ARG A 62 -21.48 -2.39 14.65
C ARG A 62 -22.91 -2.39 15.17
N ARG A 63 -23.06 -1.86 16.39
CA ARG A 63 -24.37 -1.68 17.05
C ARG A 63 -25.11 -0.42 16.54
N THR A 64 -24.38 0.62 16.15
CA THR A 64 -24.92 1.92 15.67
C THR A 64 -24.23 2.37 14.37
N GLY A 65 -24.89 3.23 13.60
CA GLY A 65 -24.39 3.71 12.30
C GLY A 65 -24.48 2.64 11.20
N SER A 66 -23.49 2.61 10.29
CA SER A 66 -23.39 1.54 9.29
C SER A 66 -23.12 0.19 9.98
N LYS A 67 -24.16 -0.61 10.14
CA LYS A 67 -24.12 -1.90 10.86
C LYS A 67 -23.18 -2.92 10.21
N TYR A 68 -22.94 -2.79 8.91
CA TYR A 68 -22.10 -3.70 8.13
C TYR A 68 -20.87 -2.95 7.61
N THR A 69 -19.73 -3.64 7.61
CA THR A 69 -18.44 -3.13 7.14
C THR A 69 -17.67 -4.23 6.44
N VAL A 70 -16.84 -3.86 5.48
CA VAL A 70 -15.78 -4.73 4.95
C VAL A 70 -14.54 -4.71 5.87
N PRO A 71 -13.73 -5.78 5.93
CA PRO A 71 -13.89 -7.04 5.20
C PRO A 71 -15.02 -7.91 5.74
N ALA A 72 -15.58 -8.70 4.84
CA ALA A 72 -16.36 -9.89 5.14
C ALA A 72 -15.91 -11.00 4.19
N ILE A 73 -16.10 -12.26 4.58
CA ILE A 73 -15.86 -13.41 3.71
C ILE A 73 -17.07 -14.32 3.62
N LEU A 74 -17.15 -15.06 2.52
CA LEU A 74 -18.04 -16.20 2.37
C LEU A 74 -17.20 -17.41 1.96
N ASP A 75 -17.20 -18.44 2.79
CA ASP A 75 -16.54 -19.72 2.57
C ASP A 75 -17.59 -20.83 2.52
N GLY A 76 -17.90 -21.32 1.31
CA GLY A 76 -19.12 -22.10 1.08
C GLY A 76 -20.37 -21.31 1.49
N ASP A 77 -21.13 -21.83 2.45
CA ASP A 77 -22.31 -21.18 3.02
C ASP A 77 -21.99 -20.36 4.29
N LYS A 78 -20.74 -20.35 4.74
CA LYS A 78 -20.33 -19.70 5.99
C LYS A 78 -19.93 -18.25 5.73
N ALA A 79 -20.79 -17.32 6.12
CA ALA A 79 -20.51 -15.89 6.07
C ALA A 79 -19.90 -15.38 7.39
N ILE A 80 -18.81 -14.63 7.30
CA ILE A 80 -18.07 -14.11 8.45
C ILE A 80 -17.75 -12.63 8.22
N SER A 81 -18.03 -11.80 9.21
CA SER A 81 -17.65 -10.38 9.26
C SER A 81 -16.66 -10.16 10.40
N ASP A 82 -16.08 -8.95 10.45
CA ASP A 82 -15.05 -8.55 11.42
C ASP A 82 -13.67 -9.14 11.11
N SER A 83 -12.68 -8.28 10.88
CA SER A 83 -11.37 -8.69 10.35
C SER A 83 -10.63 -9.63 11.30
N ARG A 84 -10.74 -9.43 12.61
CA ARG A 84 -10.12 -10.32 13.59
C ARG A 84 -10.80 -11.68 13.61
N THR A 85 -12.13 -11.71 13.63
CA THR A 85 -12.93 -12.94 13.58
C THR A 85 -12.64 -13.75 12.30
N ILE A 86 -12.48 -13.05 11.18
CA ILE A 86 -12.08 -13.67 9.90
C ILE A 86 -10.67 -14.27 10.00
N ALA A 87 -9.71 -13.57 10.60
CA ALA A 87 -8.35 -14.07 10.77
C ALA A 87 -8.30 -15.33 11.64
N GLU A 88 -8.99 -15.32 12.78
CA GLU A 88 -9.13 -16.48 13.67
C GLU A 88 -9.77 -17.67 12.95
N TYR A 89 -10.78 -17.43 12.10
CA TYR A 89 -11.36 -18.47 11.26
C TYR A 89 -10.36 -19.04 10.24
N ILE A 90 -9.63 -18.17 9.52
CA ILE A 90 -8.64 -18.60 8.53
C ILE A 90 -7.54 -19.45 9.18
N GLU A 91 -7.05 -19.07 10.37
CA GLU A 91 -6.11 -19.91 11.13
C GLU A 91 -6.71 -21.29 11.46
N SER A 92 -7.99 -21.34 11.82
CA SER A 92 -8.65 -22.60 12.19
C SER A 92 -8.78 -23.60 11.04
N ILE A 93 -8.96 -23.12 9.80
CA ILE A 93 -9.11 -23.97 8.62
C ILE A 93 -7.78 -24.24 7.88
N CYS A 94 -6.75 -23.42 8.12
CA CYS A 94 -5.44 -23.53 7.49
C CYS A 94 -4.31 -23.32 8.53
N PRO A 95 -3.96 -24.38 9.28
CA PRO A 95 -2.94 -24.29 10.32
C PRO A 95 -1.50 -24.25 9.77
N THR A 96 -1.30 -24.51 8.47
CA THR A 96 0.01 -24.36 7.84
C THR A 96 0.43 -22.90 7.77
N ARG A 97 1.72 -22.62 8.02
CA ARG A 97 2.27 -21.25 8.10
C ARG A 97 1.48 -20.42 9.13
N PRO A 98 1.58 -20.76 10.43
CA PRO A 98 0.75 -20.14 11.46
C PRO A 98 0.97 -18.63 11.49
N VAL A 99 -0.13 -17.88 11.62
CA VAL A 99 -0.11 -16.43 11.80
C VAL A 99 -0.88 -16.16 13.11
N PRO A 100 -0.16 -15.99 14.24
CA PRO A 100 -0.81 -15.74 15.51
C PRO A 100 -1.73 -14.52 15.46
N VAL A 101 -2.93 -14.64 16.04
CA VAL A 101 -3.84 -13.52 16.28
C VAL A 101 -3.79 -13.21 17.77
N HIS A 102 -3.19 -12.08 18.14
CA HIS A 102 -3.00 -11.69 19.54
C HIS A 102 -4.26 -11.05 20.13
N GLY A 103 -4.24 -10.82 21.45
CA GLY A 103 -5.35 -10.18 22.17
C GLY A 103 -5.61 -8.73 21.75
N THR A 104 -6.74 -8.18 22.23
CA THR A 104 -7.23 -6.83 21.87
C THR A 104 -6.26 -5.69 22.19
N MET A 105 -5.27 -5.91 23.05
CA MET A 105 -4.25 -4.91 23.38
C MET A 105 -3.41 -4.51 22.16
N HIS A 106 -3.08 -5.46 21.27
CA HIS A 106 -2.28 -5.15 20.07
C HIS A 106 -3.08 -4.34 19.06
N GLU A 107 -4.34 -4.72 18.84
CA GLU A 107 -5.28 -3.95 18.00
C GLU A 107 -5.45 -2.51 18.52
N GLN A 108 -5.60 -2.34 19.84
CA GLN A 108 -5.68 -1.02 20.46
C GLN A 108 -4.39 -0.21 20.31
N ALA A 109 -3.23 -0.85 20.43
CA ALA A 109 -1.94 -0.20 20.21
C ALA A 109 -1.79 0.27 18.76
N ILE A 110 -2.18 -0.53 17.77
CA ILE A 110 -2.18 -0.15 16.36
C ILE A 110 -3.19 0.97 16.11
N GLU A 111 -4.40 0.88 16.66
CA GLU A 111 -5.43 1.90 16.46
C GLU A 111 -4.96 3.26 17.02
N ALA A 112 -4.38 3.27 18.22
CA ALA A 112 -3.93 4.48 18.88
C ALA A 112 -2.70 5.11 18.20
N ASN A 113 -1.75 4.29 17.75
CA ASN A 113 -0.42 4.75 17.34
C ASN A 113 -0.19 4.75 15.82
N VAL A 114 -1.03 4.07 15.03
CA VAL A 114 -0.90 4.00 13.56
C VAL A 114 -2.17 4.50 12.90
N ALA A 115 -3.32 3.89 13.21
CA ALA A 115 -4.57 4.21 12.53
C ALA A 115 -5.02 5.65 12.80
N SER A 116 -5.13 6.03 14.08
CA SER A 116 -5.64 7.34 14.49
C SER A 116 -4.81 8.50 13.92
N PRO A 117 -3.47 8.48 13.95
CA PRO A 117 -2.65 9.51 13.29
C PRO A 117 -2.70 9.48 11.75
N LEU A 118 -2.87 8.30 11.12
CA LEU A 118 -2.95 8.18 9.65
C LEU A 118 -4.32 8.56 9.06
N VAL A 119 -5.40 8.29 9.80
CA VAL A 119 -6.78 8.54 9.34
C VAL A 119 -6.97 9.96 8.78
N PRO A 120 -6.58 11.06 9.46
CA PRO A 120 -6.75 12.39 8.90
C PRO A 120 -5.91 12.62 7.65
N LEU A 121 -4.75 11.97 7.52
CA LEU A 121 -3.88 12.09 6.35
C LEU A 121 -4.43 11.34 5.12
N ILE A 122 -5.31 10.35 5.32
CA ILE A 122 -5.80 9.47 4.26
C ILE A 122 -7.27 9.73 3.92
N VAL A 123 -8.16 9.66 4.90
CA VAL A 123 -9.61 9.59 4.71
C VAL A 123 -10.18 10.75 3.87
N PRO A 124 -9.77 12.02 4.06
CA PRO A 124 -10.28 13.14 3.27
C PRO A 124 -10.09 13.00 1.76
N PHE A 125 -9.14 12.16 1.35
CA PHE A 125 -8.72 12.04 -0.04
C PHE A 125 -9.32 10.83 -0.74
N ILE A 126 -9.93 9.88 0.00
CA ILE A 126 -10.51 8.67 -0.58
C ILE A 126 -11.63 9.01 -1.57
N VAL A 127 -12.41 10.07 -1.29
CA VAL A 127 -13.49 10.56 -2.16
C VAL A 127 -13.04 10.85 -3.60
N ASN A 128 -11.76 11.18 -3.83
CA ASN A 128 -11.25 11.52 -5.17
C ASN A 128 -11.11 10.31 -6.10
N HIS A 129 -11.42 9.10 -5.62
CA HIS A 129 -11.27 7.84 -6.35
C HIS A 129 -12.55 7.02 -6.34
N LEU A 130 -13.67 7.66 -6.03
CA LEU A 130 -14.98 7.05 -6.01
C LEU A 130 -15.83 7.68 -7.09
N ASP A 131 -16.69 6.86 -7.69
CA ASP A 131 -17.71 7.36 -8.60
C ASP A 131 -18.62 8.39 -7.90
N ALA A 132 -19.46 9.09 -8.67
CA ALA A 132 -20.30 10.15 -8.14
C ALA A 132 -21.26 9.68 -7.02
N ARG A 133 -21.75 8.44 -7.10
CA ARG A 133 -22.69 7.87 -6.14
C ARG A 133 -21.97 7.53 -4.84
N ASP A 134 -20.84 6.85 -4.93
CA ASP A 134 -20.02 6.45 -3.79
C ASP A 134 -19.41 7.67 -3.09
N SER A 135 -18.95 8.66 -3.87
CA SER A 135 -18.48 9.95 -3.37
C SER A 135 -19.54 10.67 -2.52
N ALA A 136 -20.79 10.77 -3.02
CA ALA A 136 -21.87 11.44 -2.32
C ALA A 136 -22.18 10.75 -0.97
N TYR A 137 -22.27 9.42 -0.98
CA TYR A 137 -22.44 8.64 0.25
C TYR A 137 -21.25 8.81 1.20
N TYR A 138 -20.02 8.75 0.68
CA TYR A 138 -18.80 8.84 1.46
C TYR A 138 -18.71 10.17 2.21
N VAL A 139 -18.89 11.29 1.50
CA VAL A 139 -18.87 12.65 2.09
C VAL A 139 -19.91 12.76 3.20
N GLN A 140 -21.16 12.36 2.91
CA GLN A 140 -22.24 12.43 3.88
C GLN A 140 -21.96 11.60 5.12
N SER A 141 -21.55 10.34 4.95
CA SER A 141 -21.33 9.43 6.07
C SER A 141 -20.14 9.84 6.95
N ARG A 142 -19.12 10.52 6.38
CA ARG A 142 -17.96 11.02 7.15
C ARG A 142 -18.28 12.32 7.85
N ARG A 143 -19.08 13.19 7.23
CA ARG A 143 -19.64 14.38 7.88
C ARG A 143 -20.46 14.00 9.11
N GLU A 144 -21.34 13.01 8.99
CA GLU A 144 -22.13 12.49 10.13
C GLU A 144 -21.24 11.87 11.21
N ARG A 145 -20.19 11.14 10.83
CA ARG A 145 -19.31 10.45 11.77
C ARG A 145 -18.41 11.39 12.58
N TRP A 146 -17.92 12.46 11.98
CA TRP A 146 -16.92 13.34 12.60
C TRP A 146 -17.38 14.77 12.82
N GLY A 147 -18.57 15.14 12.35
CA GLY A 147 -19.10 16.50 12.48
C GLY A 147 -18.26 17.56 11.75
N LYS A 148 -17.46 17.15 10.76
CA LYS A 148 -16.56 18.02 9.98
C LYS A 148 -16.67 17.73 8.50
N GLU A 149 -16.45 18.75 7.68
CA GLU A 149 -16.24 18.58 6.25
C GLU A 149 -14.91 17.88 5.98
N LEU A 150 -14.81 17.12 4.88
CA LEU A 150 -13.57 16.40 4.56
C LEU A 150 -12.36 17.33 4.47
N HIS A 151 -12.52 18.54 3.92
CA HIS A 151 -11.43 19.50 3.77
C HIS A 151 -10.93 20.08 5.11
N GLU A 152 -11.72 19.97 6.19
CA GLU A 152 -11.36 20.45 7.54
C GLU A 152 -10.58 19.41 8.36
N ILE A 153 -10.54 18.15 7.91
CA ILE A 153 -9.92 17.04 8.64
C ILE A 153 -8.38 17.08 8.52
N CYS A 154 -7.85 17.60 7.42
CA CYS A 154 -6.41 17.69 7.17
C CYS A 154 -6.01 19.07 6.59
N PRO A 155 -6.14 20.14 7.41
CA PRO A 155 -5.79 21.48 6.97
C PRO A 155 -4.29 21.58 6.71
N LEU A 156 -3.91 22.33 5.66
CA LEU A 156 -2.52 22.48 5.24
C LEU A 156 -1.60 22.95 6.38
N SER A 157 -2.08 23.85 7.23
CA SER A 157 -1.35 24.43 8.35
C SER A 157 -1.01 23.44 9.47
N GLN A 158 -1.69 22.29 9.56
CA GLN A 158 -1.47 21.30 10.61
C GLN A 158 -0.81 20.02 10.10
N ARG A 159 -0.48 19.94 8.79
CA ARG A 159 0.06 18.70 8.22
C ARG A 159 1.38 18.28 8.82
N GLU A 160 2.28 19.23 9.10
CA GLU A 160 3.56 18.92 9.74
C GLU A 160 3.36 18.34 11.14
N GLU A 161 2.45 18.91 11.93
CA GLU A 161 2.11 18.39 13.25
C GLU A 161 1.47 17.00 13.17
N MET A 162 0.59 16.75 12.19
CA MET A 162 0.00 15.44 11.95
C MET A 162 1.04 14.39 11.55
N VAL A 163 2.05 14.77 10.76
CA VAL A 163 3.17 13.87 10.40
C VAL A 163 4.03 13.57 11.64
N ARG A 164 4.35 14.58 12.47
CA ARG A 164 5.06 14.35 13.74
C ARG A 164 4.28 13.44 14.68
N ALA A 165 2.96 13.61 14.78
CA ALA A 165 2.12 12.73 15.60
C ALA A 165 2.14 11.28 15.10
N LEU A 166 2.30 11.06 13.80
CA LEU A 166 2.49 9.73 13.22
C LEU A 166 3.87 9.15 13.56
N GLU A 167 4.94 9.96 13.47
CA GLU A 167 6.30 9.57 13.86
C GLU A 167 6.37 9.19 15.36
N ASP A 168 5.75 9.99 16.23
CA ASP A 168 5.61 9.70 17.66
C ASP A 168 4.80 8.41 17.89
N GLY A 169 3.78 8.18 17.07
CA GLY A 169 2.99 6.96 17.07
C GLY A 169 3.85 5.74 16.77
N PHE A 170 4.66 5.77 15.72
CA PHE A 170 5.58 4.67 15.40
C PHE A 170 6.58 4.40 16.52
N SER A 171 7.10 5.45 17.18
CA SER A 171 7.98 5.29 18.33
C SER A 171 7.28 4.55 19.47
N LYS A 172 6.05 4.94 19.82
CA LYS A 172 5.25 4.26 20.85
C LYS A 172 4.87 2.83 20.48
N LEU A 173 4.61 2.56 19.20
CA LEU A 173 4.34 1.20 18.73
C LEU A 173 5.59 0.32 18.86
N SER A 174 6.76 0.87 18.55
CA SER A 174 8.05 0.20 18.77
C SER A 174 8.27 -0.12 20.24
N ASP A 175 8.03 0.84 21.14
CA ASP A 175 8.14 0.62 22.59
C ASP A 175 7.16 -0.47 23.07
N PHE A 176 5.94 -0.50 22.52
CA PHE A 176 4.95 -1.53 22.82
C PHE A 176 5.35 -2.91 22.31
N ALA A 177 5.93 -3.00 21.10
CA ALA A 177 6.43 -4.25 20.52
C ALA A 177 7.65 -4.80 21.28
N GLY A 178 8.41 -3.94 21.96
CA GLY A 178 9.63 -4.29 22.68
C GLY A 178 10.86 -4.30 21.77
N GLU A 179 11.90 -5.07 22.12
CA GLU A 179 13.09 -5.26 21.27
C GLU A 179 12.71 -6.05 20.01
N ALA A 180 12.09 -5.38 19.03
CA ALA A 180 12.01 -5.87 17.67
C ALA A 180 13.43 -5.80 17.08
N SER A 181 14.00 -6.95 16.70
CA SER A 181 15.23 -6.93 15.91
C SER A 181 14.94 -6.24 14.57
N LEU A 182 15.89 -5.43 14.07
CA LEU A 182 15.83 -4.84 12.72
C LEU A 182 15.64 -5.88 11.60
N GLU A 183 15.78 -7.17 11.91
CA GLU A 183 15.68 -8.31 11.00
C GLU A 183 14.40 -9.16 11.22
N GLY A 184 13.48 -8.73 12.10
CA GLY A 184 12.32 -9.53 12.55
C GLY A 184 10.95 -8.92 12.20
N TRP A 185 9.87 -9.62 12.59
CA TRP A 185 8.49 -9.10 12.54
C TRP A 185 8.23 -8.18 13.74
N ILE A 186 7.21 -7.32 13.67
CA ILE A 186 6.87 -6.37 14.74
C ILE A 186 6.31 -7.13 15.94
N PHE A 187 5.35 -8.01 15.70
CA PHE A 187 4.69 -8.80 16.76
C PHE A 187 4.93 -10.30 16.63
N GLY A 188 5.30 -10.75 15.43
CA GLY A 188 5.63 -12.13 15.15
C GLY A 188 7.03 -12.55 15.64
N LYS A 189 7.16 -13.80 16.12
CA LYS A 189 8.45 -14.36 16.55
C LYS A 189 9.16 -15.13 15.43
N ASP A 190 8.54 -16.19 14.94
CA ASP A 190 9.09 -17.11 13.94
C ASP A 190 8.45 -16.93 12.53
N GLY A 191 7.68 -15.85 12.37
CA GLY A 191 6.80 -15.56 11.23
C GLY A 191 5.89 -14.38 11.58
N PRO A 192 5.12 -13.85 10.62
CA PRO A 192 4.23 -12.73 10.87
C PRO A 192 3.12 -13.11 11.86
N ALA A 193 2.74 -12.17 12.71
CA ALA A 193 1.45 -12.16 13.38
C ALA A 193 0.41 -11.43 12.53
N TYR A 194 -0.86 -11.58 12.87
CA TYR A 194 -1.94 -10.92 12.14
C TYR A 194 -1.85 -9.40 12.25
N GLU A 195 -1.41 -8.90 13.40
CA GLU A 195 -1.23 -7.48 13.68
C GLU A 195 -0.11 -6.85 12.85
N ASP A 196 0.91 -7.62 12.42
CA ASP A 196 1.88 -7.16 11.43
C ASP A 196 1.18 -6.83 10.10
N PHE A 197 0.23 -7.66 9.67
CA PHE A 197 -0.57 -7.39 8.47
C PHE A 197 -1.53 -6.21 8.64
N GLU A 198 -2.03 -5.96 9.86
CA GLU A 198 -2.83 -4.76 10.15
C GLU A 198 -2.01 -3.48 9.98
N VAL A 199 -0.79 -3.44 10.53
CA VAL A 199 0.13 -2.32 10.34
C VAL A 199 0.43 -2.12 8.85
N VAL A 200 0.79 -3.19 8.14
CA VAL A 200 1.04 -3.12 6.68
C VAL A 200 -0.20 -2.66 5.91
N GLY A 201 -1.41 -3.07 6.31
CA GLY A 201 -2.65 -2.65 5.68
C GLY A 201 -2.86 -1.14 5.68
N TRP A 202 -2.51 -0.46 6.77
CA TRP A 202 -2.51 1.00 6.86
C TRP A 202 -1.48 1.65 5.94
N PHE A 203 -0.27 1.10 5.86
CA PHE A 203 0.75 1.58 4.93
C PHE A 203 0.38 1.34 3.47
N LEU A 204 -0.26 0.23 3.13
CA LEU A 204 -0.76 -0.04 1.78
C LEU A 204 -1.88 0.92 1.41
N CYS A 205 -2.74 1.29 2.35
CA CYS A 205 -3.73 2.35 2.16
C CYS A 205 -3.04 3.71 1.89
N LEU A 206 -2.02 4.08 2.67
CA LEU A 206 -1.24 5.30 2.46
C LEU A 206 -0.49 5.30 1.12
N LYS A 207 0.16 4.18 0.76
CA LYS A 207 0.81 3.99 -0.53
C LYS A 207 -0.19 4.17 -1.66
N SER A 208 -1.35 3.54 -1.54
CA SER A 208 -2.44 3.69 -2.50
C SER A 208 -2.82 5.16 -2.62
N ARG A 209 -2.88 5.94 -1.53
CA ARG A 209 -3.05 7.41 -1.57
C ARG A 209 -1.96 8.16 -2.35
N THR A 210 -0.69 7.79 -2.20
CA THR A 210 0.39 8.45 -2.95
C THR A 210 0.25 8.21 -4.45
N PHE A 211 -0.02 6.97 -4.85
CA PHE A 211 -0.33 6.63 -6.24
C PHE A 211 -1.61 7.30 -6.73
N MET A 212 -2.67 7.26 -5.93
CA MET A 212 -3.96 7.95 -6.14
C MET A 212 -3.79 9.45 -6.43
N ARG A 213 -3.02 10.17 -5.60
CA ARG A 213 -2.72 11.59 -5.82
C ARG A 213 -1.90 11.79 -7.10
N PHE A 214 -0.91 10.94 -7.34
CA PHE A 214 -0.10 11.03 -8.55
C PHE A 214 -0.92 10.77 -9.81
N LEU A 215 -1.83 9.79 -9.80
CA LEU A 215 -2.70 9.44 -10.92
C LEU A 215 -3.81 10.46 -11.13
N SER A 216 -4.27 11.15 -10.08
CA SER A 216 -5.21 12.26 -10.20
C SER A 216 -4.68 13.34 -11.15
N GLY A 217 -5.55 13.94 -11.97
CA GLY A 217 -5.17 14.98 -12.94
C GLY A 217 -4.60 16.27 -12.32
N ASN A 218 -4.65 16.38 -10.99
CA ASN A 218 -4.23 17.58 -10.25
C ASN A 218 -2.72 17.67 -10.05
N ILE A 219 -1.98 16.55 -10.10
CA ILE A 219 -0.53 16.54 -9.95
C ILE A 219 0.12 16.47 -11.33
N ARG A 220 0.80 17.55 -11.71
CA ARG A 220 1.57 17.66 -12.96
C ARG A 220 3.08 17.50 -12.78
N PHE A 221 3.57 17.51 -11.54
CA PHE A 221 4.99 17.44 -11.22
C PHE A 221 5.22 16.57 -9.97
N ALA A 222 6.14 15.60 -10.06
CA ALA A 222 6.50 14.73 -8.95
C ALA A 222 8.02 14.52 -8.88
N VAL A 223 8.55 14.45 -7.66
CA VAL A 223 9.95 14.11 -7.39
C VAL A 223 9.98 12.90 -6.46
N ALA A 224 10.80 11.91 -6.79
CA ALA A 224 10.91 10.67 -6.07
C ALA A 224 12.39 10.34 -5.85
N ASP A 225 12.82 10.37 -4.60
CA ASP A 225 14.18 10.04 -4.19
C ASP A 225 14.26 8.56 -3.80
N GLU A 226 15.09 7.79 -4.50
CA GLU A 226 15.32 6.35 -4.31
C GLU A 226 14.07 5.48 -4.20
N ALA A 227 13.00 5.83 -4.93
CA ALA A 227 11.71 5.18 -4.81
C ALA A 227 11.67 3.70 -5.25
N SER A 228 12.69 3.21 -5.96
CA SER A 228 12.82 1.79 -6.36
C SER A 228 13.89 1.01 -5.59
N SER A 229 14.53 1.61 -4.59
CA SER A 229 15.61 0.96 -3.82
C SER A 229 15.18 -0.35 -3.16
N ALA A 230 13.95 -0.40 -2.61
CA ALA A 230 13.37 -1.57 -1.96
C ALA A 230 12.61 -2.52 -2.91
N LEU A 231 12.61 -2.27 -4.23
CA LEU A 231 11.88 -3.09 -5.21
C LEU A 231 12.79 -4.12 -5.89
N ASP A 232 12.25 -5.31 -6.13
CA ASP A 232 12.86 -6.25 -7.07
C ASP A 232 12.74 -5.72 -8.53
N PRO A 233 13.59 -6.18 -9.47
CA PRO A 233 13.59 -5.69 -10.85
C PRO A 233 12.23 -5.81 -11.59
N LYS A 234 11.43 -6.83 -11.28
CA LYS A 234 10.11 -7.03 -11.90
C LYS A 234 9.09 -6.04 -11.33
N GLY A 235 9.08 -5.84 -10.01
CA GLY A 235 8.26 -4.84 -9.34
C GLY A 235 8.60 -3.42 -9.80
N GLU A 236 9.89 -3.13 -9.93
CA GLU A 236 10.41 -1.86 -10.47
C GLU A 236 9.90 -1.61 -11.89
N HIS A 237 10.06 -2.59 -12.79
CA HIS A 237 9.59 -2.51 -14.17
C HIS A 237 8.09 -2.23 -14.25
N GLN A 238 7.27 -2.98 -13.51
CA GLN A 238 5.81 -2.85 -13.53
C GLN A 238 5.34 -1.49 -13.03
N ILE A 239 5.92 -0.99 -11.93
CA ILE A 239 5.54 0.31 -11.37
C ILE A 239 5.90 1.44 -12.34
N PHE A 240 7.11 1.44 -12.90
CA PHE A 240 7.51 2.49 -13.84
C PHE A 240 6.76 2.45 -15.15
N GLN A 241 6.45 1.26 -15.67
CA GLN A 241 5.62 1.12 -16.85
C GLN A 241 4.24 1.78 -16.61
N ARG A 242 3.57 1.46 -15.50
CA ARG A 242 2.28 2.06 -15.15
C ARG A 242 2.37 3.57 -14.97
N LEU A 243 3.40 4.07 -14.29
CA LEU A 243 3.61 5.51 -14.10
C LEU A 243 3.78 6.23 -15.45
N ARG A 244 4.53 5.65 -16.40
CA ARG A 244 4.69 6.21 -17.75
C ARG A 244 3.39 6.17 -18.55
N GLU A 245 2.68 5.05 -18.56
CA GLU A 245 1.39 4.90 -19.26
C GLU A 245 0.34 5.89 -18.72
N SER A 246 0.35 6.14 -17.41
CA SER A 246 -0.52 7.12 -16.75
C SER A 246 -0.08 8.59 -16.90
N GLY A 247 1.14 8.81 -17.40
CA GLY A 247 1.88 10.08 -17.33
C GLY A 247 1.59 11.06 -18.47
N GLY A 248 0.43 10.99 -19.12
CA GLY A 248 0.04 11.81 -20.29
C GLY A 248 -0.05 13.32 -20.02
N GLY A 249 1.09 13.96 -19.75
CA GLY A 249 1.22 15.40 -19.42
C GLY A 249 1.87 15.69 -18.06
N LYS A 250 2.54 14.72 -17.41
CA LYS A 250 3.15 14.88 -16.09
C LYS A 250 4.68 14.85 -16.18
N THR A 251 5.34 15.70 -15.41
CA THR A 251 6.81 15.68 -15.24
C THR A 251 7.16 14.89 -13.98
N MET A 252 8.06 13.92 -14.11
CA MET A 252 8.58 13.13 -13.00
C MET A 252 10.10 13.24 -12.95
N ILE A 253 10.64 13.53 -11.77
CA ILE A 253 12.07 13.49 -11.49
C ILE A 253 12.33 12.33 -10.55
N PHE A 254 13.22 11.43 -10.95
CA PHE A 254 13.67 10.33 -10.10
C PHE A 254 15.15 10.51 -9.79
N VAL A 255 15.51 10.38 -8.53
CA VAL A 255 16.91 10.28 -8.08
C VAL A 255 17.16 8.81 -7.78
N THR A 256 18.16 8.21 -8.43
CA THR A 256 18.49 6.80 -8.21
C THR A 256 19.97 6.49 -8.46
N HIS A 257 20.53 5.59 -7.64
CA HIS A 257 21.81 4.93 -7.88
C HIS A 257 21.67 3.57 -8.61
N ARG A 258 20.45 3.15 -8.97
CA ARG A 258 20.19 1.89 -9.69
C ARG A 258 20.03 2.12 -11.18
N PHE A 259 20.84 1.41 -11.96
CA PHE A 259 20.83 1.39 -13.42
C PHE A 259 19.84 0.34 -13.94
N GLY A 260 18.56 0.53 -13.59
CA GLY A 260 17.49 -0.40 -13.90
C GLY A 260 16.66 -0.05 -15.14
N HIS A 261 15.38 -0.40 -15.08
CA HIS A 261 14.41 -0.04 -16.11
C HIS A 261 14.15 1.47 -16.17
N LEU A 262 14.28 2.16 -15.04
CA LEU A 262 14.06 3.60 -14.93
C LEU A 262 14.98 4.39 -15.86
N THR A 263 16.29 4.18 -15.76
CA THR A 263 17.28 4.94 -16.54
C THR A 263 17.19 4.65 -18.03
N LYS A 264 16.91 3.38 -18.42
CA LYS A 264 16.74 2.99 -19.83
C LYS A 264 15.62 3.72 -20.57
N HIS A 265 14.58 4.08 -19.84
CA HIS A 265 13.36 4.67 -20.40
C HIS A 265 13.16 6.13 -19.98
N ALA A 266 14.16 6.74 -19.35
CA ALA A 266 14.14 8.15 -19.02
C ALA A 266 14.26 9.02 -20.28
N ASP A 267 13.41 10.04 -20.39
CA ASP A 267 13.46 11.02 -21.47
C ASP A 267 14.72 11.90 -21.38
N LEU A 268 15.21 12.13 -20.16
CA LEU A 268 16.43 12.86 -19.85
C LEU A 268 17.07 12.27 -18.60
N ILE A 269 18.38 12.01 -18.68
CA ILE A 269 19.22 11.61 -17.54
C ILE A 269 20.15 12.78 -17.24
N MET A 270 20.23 13.17 -15.97
CA MET A 270 21.23 14.09 -15.44
C MET A 270 22.19 13.27 -14.57
N TRP A 271 23.39 13.02 -15.09
CA TRP A 271 24.44 12.31 -14.38
C TRP A 271 25.38 13.30 -13.71
N PHE A 272 25.54 13.18 -12.38
CA PHE A 272 26.46 14.00 -11.62
C PHE A 272 27.77 13.24 -11.45
N VAL A 273 28.82 13.72 -12.12
CA VAL A 273 30.17 13.13 -12.01
C VAL A 273 30.84 13.64 -10.74
N PHE A 274 31.02 12.75 -9.76
CA PHE A 274 31.81 12.99 -8.55
C PHE A 274 33.17 12.30 -8.67
N SER A 275 34.01 12.76 -9.61
CA SER A 275 35.37 12.23 -9.74
C SER A 275 36.28 12.84 -8.66
N CYS A 276 37.04 12.01 -7.94
CA CYS A 276 37.99 12.42 -6.89
C CYS A 276 39.10 13.41 -7.34
N MET A 277 39.19 13.73 -8.63
CA MET A 277 40.18 14.67 -9.18
C MET A 277 39.59 15.97 -9.74
N LYS A 278 38.28 16.20 -9.60
CA LYS A 278 37.64 17.46 -9.99
C LYS A 278 36.74 17.90 -8.86
N ASP A 279 37.07 19.02 -8.23
CA ASP A 279 36.17 19.74 -7.33
C ASP A 279 34.90 20.16 -8.07
N GLY A 280 33.93 19.25 -8.11
CA GLY A 280 32.50 19.47 -8.34
C GLY A 280 32.05 19.96 -9.73
N GLN A 281 30.89 19.47 -10.14
CA GLN A 281 29.99 20.07 -11.15
C GLN A 281 30.19 19.75 -12.64
N ALA A 282 30.66 18.56 -13.01
CA ALA A 282 30.32 18.07 -14.35
C ALA A 282 28.97 17.35 -14.29
N ILE A 283 27.92 18.01 -14.76
CA ILE A 283 26.62 17.37 -15.03
C ILE A 283 26.66 16.93 -16.49
N GLU A 284 26.66 15.63 -16.73
CA GLU A 284 26.41 15.11 -18.07
C GLU A 284 24.91 14.93 -18.26
N THR A 285 24.41 15.29 -19.45
CA THR A 285 23.00 15.11 -19.79
C THR A 285 22.84 14.37 -21.12
N GLY A 286 21.76 13.61 -21.21
CA GLY A 286 21.41 12.84 -22.39
C GLY A 286 20.44 11.72 -22.07
N THR A 287 20.11 10.93 -23.07
CA THR A 287 19.35 9.70 -22.96
C THR A 287 20.28 8.52 -22.70
N HIS A 288 19.73 7.40 -22.18
CA HIS A 288 20.50 6.17 -22.00
C HIS A 288 21.25 5.76 -23.28
N LYS A 289 20.60 5.84 -24.45
CA LYS A 289 21.20 5.49 -25.75
C LYS A 289 22.41 6.36 -26.08
N GLU A 290 22.31 7.67 -25.84
CA GLU A 290 23.40 8.61 -26.09
C GLU A 290 24.58 8.34 -25.14
N PHE A 291 24.32 8.09 -23.86
CA PHE A 291 25.37 7.75 -22.91
C PHE A 291 26.08 6.44 -23.26
N MET A 292 25.34 5.39 -23.64
CA MET A 292 25.93 4.12 -24.07
C MET A 292 26.75 4.27 -25.36
N ALA A 293 26.35 5.16 -26.28
CA ALA A 293 27.11 5.44 -27.50
C ALA A 293 28.38 6.26 -27.25
N ARG A 294 28.36 7.17 -26.27
CA ARG A 294 29.53 7.98 -25.87
C ARG A 294 30.61 7.17 -25.17
N GLY A 295 30.24 6.07 -24.51
CA GLY A 295 31.19 5.21 -23.80
C GLY A 295 31.89 5.92 -22.63
N GLY A 296 31.23 6.91 -22.00
CA GLY A 296 31.76 7.63 -20.84
C GLY A 296 31.48 6.92 -19.51
N GLU A 297 31.72 7.62 -18.40
CA GLU A 297 31.61 7.09 -17.02
C GLU A 297 30.25 6.46 -16.71
N TYR A 298 29.15 7.06 -17.19
CA TYR A 298 27.82 6.46 -17.08
C TYR A 298 27.76 5.06 -17.71
N SER A 299 28.33 4.88 -18.91
CA SER A 299 28.31 3.60 -19.62
C SER A 299 29.15 2.55 -18.91
N GLU A 300 30.29 2.94 -18.35
CA GLU A 300 31.14 2.05 -17.58
C GLU A 300 30.42 1.52 -16.34
N LEU A 301 29.84 2.43 -15.52
CA LEU A 301 29.12 2.05 -14.31
C LEU A 301 27.85 1.24 -14.60
N TYR A 302 27.11 1.61 -15.65
CA TYR A 302 25.98 0.83 -16.12
C TYR A 302 26.41 -0.61 -16.45
N ASN A 303 27.53 -0.78 -17.17
CA ASN A 303 28.03 -2.10 -17.55
C ASN A 303 28.53 -2.91 -16.34
N VAL A 304 29.19 -2.29 -15.36
CA VAL A 304 29.60 -2.96 -14.11
C VAL A 304 28.39 -3.50 -13.36
N GLN A 305 27.34 -2.68 -13.21
CA GLN A 305 26.12 -3.12 -12.54
C GLN A 305 25.38 -4.19 -13.36
N ALA A 306 25.39 -4.09 -14.70
CA ALA A 306 24.81 -5.11 -15.57
C ALA A 306 25.56 -6.45 -15.54
N GLN A 307 26.90 -6.43 -15.45
CA GLN A 307 27.74 -7.62 -15.33
C GLN A 307 27.46 -8.39 -14.05
N ALA A 308 27.22 -7.70 -12.93
CA ALA A 308 26.83 -8.33 -11.67
C ALA A 308 25.54 -9.17 -11.78
N PHE A 309 24.67 -8.91 -12.77
CA PHE A 309 23.49 -9.73 -13.06
C PHE A 309 23.74 -10.84 -14.10
N ALA A 310 24.81 -10.74 -14.89
CA ALA A 310 25.17 -11.76 -15.88
C ALA A 310 25.92 -12.95 -15.26
N ASP A 311 26.69 -12.73 -14.19
CA ASP A 311 27.50 -13.75 -13.52
C ASP A 311 26.69 -14.72 -12.63
N VAL A 312 25.37 -14.52 -12.49
CA VAL A 312 24.46 -15.37 -11.69
C VAL A 312 23.77 -16.45 -12.57
N ALA A 313 24.06 -16.49 -13.86
CA ALA A 313 23.54 -17.52 -14.77
C ALA A 313 24.57 -18.65 -15.00
N LEU A 314 24.82 -19.47 -13.97
CA LEU A 314 25.46 -20.80 -14.09
C LEU A 314 24.80 -21.81 -13.15
#